data_AF-A0A1I6CMQ7-F1
#
_entry.id   AF-A0A1I6CMQ7-F1
#
_cell.length_a   1.000
_cell.length_b   1.000
_cell.length_c   1.000
_cell.angle_alpha   90.00
_cell.angle_beta   90.00
_cell.angle_gamma   90.00
#
_symmetry.space_group_name_H-M   'P 1'
#
loop_
_entity.id
_entity.type
_entity.pdbx_description
1 polymer ?
#
loop_
_entity_poly.entity_id
_entity_poly.type
_entity_poly.pdbx_seq_one_letter_code
_entity_poly.pdbx_strand_id
1 'polypeptide(L)'
;MKFLYALGLALALAASPATAQDAEIPVGKTWEGVGVSWTGGGRFFVRWTVMEQGGKLKVCGAATGTGTGRYGMKFNRELLRVSEVQRDGKAILRDLRFINLVSSKNLINDLAGVPATCKVTSAAPNGSSNYAIISKTSKIRVQK
;
A
#
# COMPACT_ATOMS: atom_id res chain seq x y z
N MET A 1 -16.30 62.23 -37.63
CA MET A 1 -16.49 61.92 -36.20
C MET A 1 -16.45 60.39 -36.10
N LYS A 2 -15.42 59.73 -35.54
CA LYS A 2 -15.23 59.42 -34.09
C LYS A 2 -16.47 58.67 -33.56
N PHE A 3 -16.50 57.42 -33.07
CA PHE A 3 -15.59 56.52 -32.32
C PHE A 3 -16.05 55.04 -32.53
N LEU A 4 -15.16 54.04 -32.61
CA LEU A 4 -14.89 52.93 -31.64
C LEU A 4 -16.16 52.30 -31.01
N TYR A 5 -16.34 50.97 -30.93
CA TYR A 5 -15.68 50.09 -29.95
C TYR A 5 -15.69 48.61 -30.37
N ALA A 6 -14.54 47.96 -30.21
CA ALA A 6 -14.35 46.52 -30.20
C ALA A 6 -14.68 45.95 -28.80
N LEU A 7 -15.30 44.76 -28.74
CA LEU A 7 -15.33 43.96 -27.52
C LEU A 7 -15.02 42.50 -27.88
N GLY A 8 -13.74 42.14 -27.77
CA GLY A 8 -13.29 40.75 -27.78
C GLY A 8 -13.42 40.18 -26.38
N LEU A 9 -14.30 39.19 -26.20
CA LEU A 9 -14.47 38.47 -24.95
C LEU A 9 -13.49 37.28 -24.93
N ALA A 10 -12.28 37.50 -24.41
CA ALA A 10 -11.33 36.41 -24.18
C ALA A 10 -11.75 35.65 -22.91
N LEU A 11 -12.42 34.49 -23.05
CA LEU A 11 -12.61 33.53 -21.96
C LEU A 11 -11.26 32.90 -21.62
N ALA A 12 -10.55 33.47 -20.64
CA ALA A 12 -9.46 32.77 -19.97
C ALA A 12 -10.06 31.66 -19.10
N LEU A 13 -10.04 30.42 -19.60
CA LEU A 13 -10.20 29.23 -18.75
C LEU A 13 -8.99 29.17 -17.80
N ALA A 14 -9.19 29.63 -16.57
CA ALA A 14 -8.29 29.33 -15.48
C ALA A 14 -8.36 27.83 -15.18
N ALA A 15 -7.55 27.03 -15.87
CA ALA A 15 -7.28 25.66 -15.50
C ALA A 15 -6.45 25.70 -14.20
N SER A 16 -7.12 25.64 -13.05
CA SER A 16 -6.42 25.42 -11.79
C SER A 16 -5.65 24.09 -11.91
N PRO A 17 -4.34 24.05 -11.60
CA PRO A 17 -3.65 22.77 -11.48
C PRO A 17 -4.33 22.04 -10.32
N ALA A 18 -5.02 20.94 -10.62
CA ALA A 18 -5.45 20.01 -9.61
C ALA A 18 -4.17 19.45 -8.95
N THR A 19 -3.73 20.09 -7.87
CA THR A 19 -2.79 19.46 -6.95
C THR A 19 -3.52 18.24 -6.42
N ALA A 20 -3.19 17.07 -6.96
CA ALA A 20 -3.59 15.80 -6.37
C ALA A 20 -3.02 15.81 -4.95
N GLN A 21 -3.83 16.29 -4.00
CA GLN A 21 -3.61 16.02 -2.60
C GLN A 21 -3.57 14.50 -2.53
N ASP A 22 -2.39 13.94 -2.23
CA ASP A 22 -2.23 12.53 -1.89
C ASP A 22 -3.05 12.34 -0.59
N ALA A 23 -4.36 12.20 -0.75
CA ALA A 23 -5.27 11.96 0.35
C ALA A 23 -4.78 10.68 1.02
N GLU A 24 -4.56 10.76 2.33
CA GLU A 24 -4.10 9.62 3.11
C GLU A 24 -5.11 8.48 2.95
N ILE A 25 -4.70 7.38 2.32
CA ILE A 25 -5.61 6.28 1.98
C ILE A 25 -5.75 5.40 3.23
N PRO A 26 -6.93 5.33 3.88
CA PRO A 26 -7.11 4.46 5.03
C PRO A 26 -7.19 2.99 4.56
N VAL A 27 -6.66 2.08 5.39
CA VAL A 27 -6.79 0.65 5.19
C VAL A 27 -8.27 0.26 5.23
N GLY A 28 -8.76 -0.30 4.13
CA GLY A 28 -10.13 -0.79 4.00
C GLY A 28 -10.38 -2.08 4.77
N LYS A 29 -11.60 -2.26 5.28
CA LYS A 29 -12.01 -3.48 6.00
C LYS A 29 -12.01 -4.73 5.12
N THR A 30 -12.22 -4.56 3.82
CA THR A 30 -12.27 -5.63 2.81
C THR A 30 -10.91 -5.94 2.19
N TRP A 31 -9.85 -5.24 2.60
CA TRP A 31 -8.50 -5.50 2.11
C TRP A 31 -7.99 -6.85 2.60
N GLU A 32 -7.14 -7.47 1.78
CA GLU A 32 -6.57 -8.77 2.09
C GLU A 32 -5.65 -8.68 3.31
N GLY A 33 -5.78 -9.65 4.20
CA GLY A 33 -4.94 -9.78 5.40
C GLY A 33 -4.06 -11.02 5.28
N VAL A 34 -2.77 -10.87 5.56
CA VAL A 34 -1.84 -11.99 5.69
C VAL A 34 -1.06 -11.84 6.99
N GLY A 35 -0.95 -12.95 7.74
CA GLY A 35 -0.29 -12.96 9.03
C GLY A 35 0.63 -14.16 9.20
N VAL A 36 1.63 -13.98 10.05
CA VAL A 36 2.56 -15.04 10.42
C VAL A 36 2.84 -14.95 11.92
N SER A 37 2.99 -16.10 12.56
CA SER A 37 3.35 -16.21 13.96
C SER A 37 4.51 -17.18 14.11
N TRP A 38 5.35 -16.99 15.13
CA TRP A 38 6.51 -17.86 15.36
C TRP A 38 6.65 -18.26 16.83
N THR A 39 7.37 -19.35 17.06
CA THR A 39 7.69 -19.89 18.39
C THR A 39 8.41 -18.82 19.22
N GLY A 40 7.90 -18.54 20.42
CA GLY A 40 8.36 -17.42 21.26
C GLY A 40 7.37 -16.24 21.33
N GLY A 41 6.18 -16.35 20.73
CA GLY A 41 5.05 -15.44 20.98
C GLY A 41 5.00 -14.17 20.12
N GLY A 42 5.79 -14.12 19.05
CA GLY A 42 5.72 -13.00 18.11
C GLY A 42 4.73 -13.26 16.97
N ARG A 43 4.09 -12.18 16.52
CA ARG A 43 3.12 -12.17 15.41
C ARG A 43 3.44 -11.00 14.49
N PHE A 44 3.22 -11.20 13.20
CA PHE A 44 3.27 -10.15 12.21
C PHE A 44 2.00 -10.23 11.36
N PHE A 45 1.43 -9.09 11.02
CA PHE A 45 0.21 -9.00 10.24
C PHE A 45 0.30 -7.82 9.28
N VAL A 46 -0.08 -8.05 8.03
CA VAL A 46 -0.15 -7.05 6.97
C VAL A 46 -1.57 -7.05 6.42
N ARG A 47 -2.14 -5.86 6.26
CA ARG A 47 -3.36 -5.68 5.48
C ARG A 47 -3.07 -4.80 4.29
N TRP A 48 -3.46 -5.26 3.10
CA TRP A 48 -2.98 -4.70 1.85
C TRP A 48 -3.98 -4.88 0.71
N THR A 49 -3.76 -4.13 -0.37
CA THR A 49 -4.52 -4.21 -1.61
C THR A 49 -3.67 -3.79 -2.80
N VAL A 50 -4.10 -4.15 -4.00
CA VAL A 50 -3.60 -3.63 -5.26
C VAL A 50 -4.68 -2.76 -5.88
N MET A 51 -4.34 -1.53 -6.24
CA MET A 51 -5.25 -0.60 -6.89
C MET A 51 -4.67 -0.14 -8.22
N GLU A 52 -5.55 0.15 -9.16
CA GLU A 52 -5.19 0.83 -10.40
C GLU A 52 -5.43 2.33 -10.25
N GLN A 53 -4.39 3.13 -10.50
CA GLN A 53 -4.48 4.59 -10.46
C GLN A 53 -3.58 5.18 -11.54
N GLY A 54 -4.16 5.96 -12.45
CA GLY A 54 -3.43 6.60 -13.54
C GLY A 54 -2.73 5.60 -14.48
N GLY A 55 -3.38 4.48 -14.79
CA GLY A 55 -2.85 3.42 -15.67
C GLY A 55 -1.68 2.63 -15.08
N LYS A 56 -1.44 2.76 -13.77
CA LYS A 56 -0.38 2.04 -13.05
C LYS A 56 -0.99 1.23 -11.91
N LEU A 57 -0.40 0.07 -11.63
CA LEU A 57 -0.72 -0.68 -10.42
C LEU A 57 0.05 -0.12 -9.23
N LYS A 58 -0.65 0.06 -8.12
CA LYS A 58 -0.12 0.54 -6.84
C LYS A 58 -0.46 -0.51 -5.78
N VAL A 59 0.54 -0.91 -4.99
CA VAL A 59 0.32 -1.74 -3.80
C VAL A 59 0.21 -0.81 -2.61
N CYS A 60 -0.85 -0.93 -1.84
CA CYS A 60 -1.06 -0.16 -0.62
C CYS A 60 -1.25 -1.08 0.56
N GLY A 61 -0.74 -0.70 1.73
CA GLY A 61 -0.97 -1.47 2.93
C GLY A 61 -0.41 -0.84 4.19
N ALA A 62 -0.77 -1.44 5.31
CA ALA A 62 -0.16 -1.21 6.60
C ALA A 62 0.24 -2.56 7.20
N ALA A 63 1.22 -2.52 8.09
CA ALA A 63 1.69 -3.69 8.80
C ALA A 63 1.77 -3.43 10.30
N THR A 64 1.63 -4.48 11.08
CA THR A 64 1.88 -4.44 12.51
C THR A 64 2.48 -5.75 12.96
N GLY A 65 3.04 -5.77 14.17
CA GLY A 65 3.51 -7.00 14.76
C GLY A 65 3.84 -6.88 16.23
N THR A 66 3.89 -8.02 16.88
CA THR A 66 4.30 -8.23 18.26
C THR A 66 5.59 -9.05 18.29
N GLY A 67 6.35 -8.86 19.35
CA GLY A 67 7.61 -9.56 19.60
C GLY A 67 8.33 -8.83 20.72
N THR A 68 8.87 -9.57 21.68
CA THR A 68 9.53 -8.97 22.85
C THR A 68 10.82 -8.26 22.42
N GLY A 69 10.91 -6.96 22.71
CA GLY A 69 12.14 -6.15 22.54
C GLY A 69 12.52 -5.76 21.11
N ARG A 70 13.74 -5.22 20.95
CA ARG A 70 14.29 -4.71 19.67
C ARG A 70 14.39 -5.77 18.57
N TYR A 71 14.41 -7.05 18.92
CA TYR A 71 14.48 -8.17 17.97
C TYR A 71 13.19 -8.34 17.17
N GLY A 72 12.02 -8.14 17.79
CA GLY A 72 10.72 -8.25 17.10
C GLY A 72 10.55 -7.21 15.99
N MET A 73 10.90 -5.94 16.24
CA MET A 73 10.81 -4.90 15.21
C MET A 73 11.78 -5.12 14.05
N LYS A 74 13.03 -5.54 14.34
CA LYS A 74 14.00 -5.89 13.29
C LYS A 74 13.49 -7.04 12.44
N PHE A 75 12.93 -8.07 13.08
CA PHE A 75 12.33 -9.20 12.38
C PHE A 75 11.16 -8.77 11.50
N ASN A 76 10.22 -7.96 12.00
CA ASN A 76 9.08 -7.47 11.20
C ASN A 76 9.54 -6.66 9.97
N ARG A 77 10.58 -5.82 10.12
CA ARG A 77 11.18 -5.12 8.98
C ARG A 77 11.86 -6.07 8.00
N GLU A 78 12.50 -7.12 8.51
CA GLU A 78 13.13 -8.15 7.69
C GLU A 78 12.09 -8.96 6.91
N LEU A 79 10.95 -9.30 7.51
CA LEU A 79 9.83 -9.94 6.83
C LEU A 79 9.38 -9.13 5.62
N LEU A 80 9.14 -7.83 5.80
CA LEU A 80 8.78 -6.94 4.71
C LEU A 80 9.88 -6.89 3.63
N ARG A 81 11.16 -6.89 4.03
CA ARG A 81 12.30 -6.87 3.09
C ARG A 81 12.34 -8.09 2.18
N VAL A 82 12.10 -9.28 2.74
CA VAL A 82 12.13 -10.56 2.00
C VAL A 82 10.78 -10.93 1.39
N SER A 83 9.77 -10.06 1.54
CA SER A 83 8.44 -10.23 0.94
C SER A 83 8.37 -9.63 -0.45
N GLU A 84 7.51 -10.21 -1.28
CA GLU A 84 7.14 -9.69 -2.58
C GLU A 84 5.63 -9.84 -2.81
N VAL A 85 5.06 -8.91 -3.58
CA VAL A 85 3.72 -9.06 -4.17
C VAL A 85 3.89 -9.74 -5.51
N GLN A 86 3.14 -10.80 -5.72
CA GLN A 86 3.04 -11.52 -6.98
C GLN A 86 1.68 -11.28 -7.64
N ARG A 87 1.66 -11.32 -8.96
CA ARG A 87 0.46 -11.44 -9.79
C ARG A 87 0.63 -12.67 -10.67
N ASP A 88 -0.33 -13.58 -10.63
CA ASP A 88 -0.26 -14.84 -11.39
C ASP A 88 1.06 -15.60 -11.17
N GLY A 89 1.55 -15.62 -9.93
CA GLY A 89 2.83 -16.25 -9.54
C GLY A 89 4.10 -15.49 -9.94
N LYS A 90 3.99 -14.33 -10.60
CA LYS A 90 5.14 -13.50 -10.99
C LYS A 90 5.26 -12.28 -10.09
N ALA A 91 6.44 -12.02 -9.55
CA ALA A 91 6.70 -10.86 -8.68
C ALA A 91 6.51 -9.54 -9.46
N ILE A 92 5.61 -8.68 -8.98
CA ILE A 92 5.35 -7.33 -9.52
C ILE A 92 5.90 -6.23 -8.62
N LEU A 93 6.15 -6.54 -7.34
CA LEU A 93 6.79 -5.64 -6.39
C LEU A 93 7.58 -6.44 -5.38
N ARG A 94 8.85 -6.09 -5.17
CA ARG A 94 9.72 -6.69 -4.17
C ARG A 94 10.06 -5.67 -3.10
N ASP A 95 10.47 -6.16 -1.93
CA ASP A 95 10.87 -5.33 -0.80
C ASP A 95 9.72 -4.40 -0.37
N LEU A 96 8.88 -4.94 0.52
CA LEU A 96 7.69 -4.28 1.03
C LEU A 96 7.99 -3.35 2.21
N ARG A 97 9.26 -2.97 2.46
CA ARG A 97 9.62 -2.08 3.58
C ARG A 97 9.02 -0.67 3.48
N PHE A 98 8.50 -0.28 2.32
CA PHE A 98 7.72 0.95 2.18
C PHE A 98 6.45 0.91 3.03
N ILE A 99 5.91 -0.28 3.34
CA ILE A 99 4.76 -0.43 4.23
C ILE A 99 5.15 0.04 5.63
N ASN A 100 4.34 0.93 6.19
CA ASN A 100 4.55 1.42 7.54
C ASN A 100 4.25 0.33 8.58
N LEU A 101 5.10 0.25 9.60
CA LEU A 101 4.87 -0.59 10.77
C LEU A 101 4.19 0.26 11.85
N VAL A 102 2.90 0.01 12.07
CA VAL A 102 2.11 0.71 13.08
C VAL A 102 2.07 -0.05 14.40
N SER A 103 1.65 0.65 15.45
CA SER A 103 1.52 0.08 16.81
C SER A 103 0.73 -1.23 16.82
N SER A 104 1.18 -2.20 17.62
CA SER A 104 0.52 -3.49 17.84
C SER A 104 -0.91 -3.36 18.40
N LYS A 105 -1.26 -2.20 18.99
CA LYS A 105 -2.64 -1.88 19.39
C LYS A 105 -3.62 -1.97 18.21
N ASN A 106 -3.16 -1.74 16.99
CA ASN A 106 -4.00 -1.80 15.79
C ASN A 106 -4.36 -3.24 15.35
N LEU A 107 -3.79 -4.27 15.99
CA LEU A 107 -4.23 -5.66 15.78
C LEU A 107 -5.69 -5.87 16.20
N ILE A 108 -6.20 -5.12 17.18
CA ILE A 108 -7.60 -5.29 17.64
C ILE A 108 -8.63 -4.98 16.54
N ASN A 109 -8.27 -4.10 15.61
CA ASN A 109 -9.11 -3.70 14.47
C ASN A 109 -8.57 -4.24 13.15
N ASP A 110 -7.63 -5.19 13.19
CA ASP A 110 -6.94 -5.74 12.03
C ASP A 110 -6.47 -4.64 11.05
N LEU A 111 -5.90 -3.56 11.59
CA LEU A 111 -5.41 -2.39 10.85
C LEU A 111 -6.46 -1.55 10.11
N ALA A 112 -7.76 -1.85 10.20
CA ALA A 112 -8.78 -1.06 9.52
C ALA A 112 -8.77 0.42 9.96
N GLY A 113 -8.83 1.33 8.99
CA GLY A 113 -8.81 2.78 9.21
C GLY A 113 -7.42 3.38 9.48
N VAL A 114 -6.39 2.54 9.64
CA VAL A 114 -5.00 3.02 9.75
C VAL A 114 -4.54 3.57 8.40
N PRO A 115 -3.74 4.64 8.37
CA PRO A 115 -3.09 5.11 7.15
C PRO A 115 -2.27 4.03 6.44
N ALA A 116 -2.59 3.79 5.16
CA ALA A 116 -1.82 2.91 4.30
C ALA A 116 -0.66 3.66 3.66
N THR A 117 0.47 2.98 3.47
CA THR A 117 1.52 3.47 2.57
C THR A 117 1.43 2.75 1.25
N CYS A 118 1.61 3.50 0.17
CA CYS A 118 1.41 3.03 -1.18
C CYS A 118 2.69 3.13 -2.01
N LYS A 119 2.93 2.14 -2.87
CA LYS A 119 4.05 2.15 -3.81
C LYS A 119 3.60 1.64 -5.18
N VAL A 120 4.01 2.37 -6.21
CA VAL A 120 3.77 1.98 -7.60
C VAL A 120 4.60 0.75 -7.93
N THR A 121 4.00 -0.21 -8.62
CA THR A 121 4.66 -1.43 -9.09
C THR A 121 5.31 -1.21 -10.45
N SER A 122 6.21 -2.11 -10.87
CA SER A 122 6.75 -2.11 -12.22
C SER A 122 5.80 -2.71 -13.26
N ALA A 123 4.67 -3.27 -12.83
CA ALA A 123 3.73 -3.96 -13.70
C ALA A 123 2.59 -3.02 -14.17
N ALA A 124 2.25 -3.13 -15.45
CA ALA A 124 1.05 -2.51 -15.99
C ALA A 124 -0.22 -3.29 -15.57
N PRO A 125 -1.39 -2.63 -15.45
CA PRO A 125 -2.67 -3.29 -15.31
C PRO A 125 -2.92 -4.28 -16.45
N ASN A 126 -3.52 -5.43 -16.16
CA ASN A 126 -3.83 -6.46 -17.16
C ASN A 126 -5.17 -7.19 -16.89
N GLY A 127 -6.01 -6.65 -16.00
CA GLY A 127 -7.28 -7.25 -15.61
C GLY A 127 -7.22 -8.47 -14.67
N SER A 128 -6.03 -9.00 -14.34
CA SER A 128 -5.92 -10.08 -13.35
C SER A 128 -6.12 -9.54 -11.93
N SER A 129 -6.91 -10.24 -11.13
CA SER A 129 -7.14 -9.98 -9.70
C SER A 129 -6.42 -10.98 -8.79
N ASN A 130 -5.61 -11.88 -9.36
CA ASN A 130 -4.91 -12.91 -8.60
C ASN A 130 -3.59 -12.37 -8.06
N TYR A 131 -3.65 -11.78 -6.87
CA TYR A 131 -2.50 -11.22 -6.18
C TYR A 131 -2.18 -12.01 -4.91
N ALA A 132 -0.91 -12.05 -4.53
CA ALA A 132 -0.48 -12.63 -3.26
C ALA A 132 0.77 -11.93 -2.71
N ILE A 133 0.87 -11.82 -1.38
CA ILE A 133 2.14 -11.53 -0.71
C ILE A 133 2.81 -12.84 -0.34
N ILE A 134 4.06 -13.01 -0.80
CA ILE A 134 4.89 -14.17 -0.49
C ILE A 134 6.16 -13.71 0.23
N SER A 135 6.44 -14.32 1.39
CA SER A 135 7.67 -14.11 2.14
C SER A 135 8.66 -15.23 1.85
N LYS A 136 9.88 -14.91 1.41
CA LYS A 136 10.91 -15.92 1.08
C LYS A 136 11.64 -16.51 2.29
N THR A 137 11.10 -16.35 3.50
CA THR A 137 11.72 -16.93 4.70
C THR A 137 11.37 -18.40 4.82
N SER A 138 12.40 -19.25 4.82
CA SER A 138 12.33 -20.71 5.02
C SER A 138 11.85 -21.17 6.41
N LYS A 139 11.56 -20.23 7.33
CA LYS A 139 11.18 -20.51 8.73
C LYS A 139 9.74 -20.13 9.09
N ILE A 140 8.93 -19.68 8.13
CA ILE A 140 7.61 -19.13 8.44
C ILE A 140 6.53 -19.97 7.78
N ARG A 141 5.77 -20.68 8.63
CA ARG A 141 4.54 -21.36 8.23
C ARG A 141 3.43 -20.31 8.20
N VAL A 142 2.98 -19.92 7.00
CA VAL A 142 1.79 -19.08 6.82
C VAL A 142 0.58 -19.95 7.14
N GLN A 143 -0.15 -19.63 8.20
CA GLN A 143 -1.45 -20.24 8.51
C GLN A 143 -2.50 -19.40 7.77
N LYS A 144 -3.30 -20.04 6.91
CA LYS A 144 -4.40 -19.41 6.17
C LYS A 144 -5.68 -19.52 6.98
#